data_AF-A0A431JQ32-F1
#
_entry.id   AF-A0A431JQ32-F1
#
_cell.length_a   1.000
_cell.length_b   1.000
_cell.length_c   1.000
_cell.angle_alpha   90.00
_cell.angle_beta   90.00
_cell.angle_gamma   90.00
#
_symmetry.space_group_name_H-M   'P 1'
#
loop_
_entity.id
_entity.type
_entity.pdbx_description
1 polymer ?
#
loop_
_entity_poly.entity_id
_entity_poly.type
_entity_poly.pdbx_seq_one_letter_code
_entity_poly.pdbx_strand_id
1 'polypeptide(L)'
;MPSPEPLLNLLRELDEGEGVALARLAKRLDERVSVLLREGTALSDAVIGGVAGPGWVRLDCDDAGRWSARLTPAGRAVLEEGA
;
A
#
# COMPACT_ATOMS: atom_id res chain seq x y z
N MET A 1 -6.43 9.86 -12.17
CA MET A 1 -5.61 9.35 -11.06
C MET A 1 -5.47 7.86 -11.28
N PRO A 2 -4.27 7.26 -11.17
CA PRO A 2 -4.18 5.80 -11.10
C PRO A 2 -5.13 5.31 -10.01
N SER A 3 -5.95 4.32 -10.34
CA SER A 3 -6.86 3.72 -9.36
C SER A 3 -6.02 3.00 -8.31
N PRO A 4 -6.34 3.10 -7.01
CA PRO A 4 -5.62 2.40 -5.94
C PRO A 4 -5.93 0.88 -5.92
N GLU A 5 -6.95 0.44 -6.66
CA GLU A 5 -7.40 -0.95 -6.74
C GLU A 5 -6.32 -1.98 -7.11
N PRO A 6 -5.47 -1.78 -8.16
CA PRO A 6 -4.39 -2.71 -8.47
C PRO A 6 -3.36 -2.87 -7.35
N LEU A 7 -3.01 -1.78 -6.64
CA LEU A 7 -2.10 -1.85 -5.50
C LEU A 7 -2.75 -2.63 -4.34
N LEU A 8 -4.01 -2.34 -4.02
CA LEU A 8 -4.74 -3.01 -2.95
C LEU A 8 -4.97 -4.50 -3.25
N ASN A 9 -5.35 -4.85 -4.49
CA ASN A 9 -5.50 -6.25 -4.92
C ASN A 9 -4.18 -7.01 -4.87
N LEU A 10 -3.10 -6.39 -5.33
CA LEU A 10 -1.78 -7.01 -5.31
C LEU A 10 -1.26 -7.20 -3.89
N LEU A 11 -1.52 -6.22 -3.01
CA LEU A 11 -1.28 -6.38 -1.58
C LEU A 11 -2.09 -7.54 -1.02
N ARG A 12 -3.39 -7.63 -1.30
CA ARG A 12 -4.21 -8.78 -0.86
C ARG A 12 -3.67 -10.12 -1.35
N GLU A 13 -3.20 -10.19 -2.59
CA GLU A 13 -2.64 -11.42 -3.19
C GLU A 13 -1.30 -11.82 -2.55
N LEU A 14 -0.44 -10.85 -2.23
CA LEU A 14 0.93 -11.09 -1.77
C LEU A 14 1.10 -10.99 -0.25
N ASP A 15 0.13 -10.44 0.47
CA ASP A 15 0.16 -10.25 1.92
C ASP A 15 -0.08 -11.59 2.63
N GLU A 16 1.00 -12.34 2.83
CA GLU A 16 1.02 -13.59 3.59
C GLU A 16 1.11 -13.36 5.12
N GLY A 17 0.81 -12.14 5.58
CA GLY A 17 0.85 -11.72 7.00
C GLY A 17 2.14 -11.02 7.44
N GLU A 18 3.20 -11.06 6.62
CA GLU A 18 4.49 -10.42 6.93
C GLU A 18 4.64 -9.02 6.31
N GLY A 19 3.89 -8.74 5.24
CA GLY A 19 3.95 -7.51 4.46
C GLY A 19 4.80 -7.61 3.22
N VAL A 20 4.42 -6.84 2.20
CA VAL A 20 4.94 -6.98 0.84
C VAL A 20 5.93 -5.88 0.55
N ALA A 21 7.14 -6.23 0.14
CA ALA A 21 8.15 -5.24 -0.25
C ALA A 21 7.67 -4.37 -1.42
N LEU A 22 7.80 -3.05 -1.29
CA LEU A 22 7.46 -2.07 -2.33
C LEU A 22 8.24 -2.30 -3.62
N ALA A 23 9.48 -2.80 -3.54
CA ALA A 23 10.25 -3.20 -4.71
C ALA A 23 9.59 -4.36 -5.49
N ARG A 24 8.90 -5.28 -4.79
CA ARG A 24 8.16 -6.39 -5.40
C ARG A 24 6.86 -5.89 -6.04
N LEU A 25 6.16 -4.96 -5.38
CA LEU A 25 4.97 -4.30 -5.92
C LEU A 25 5.30 -3.51 -7.19
N ALA A 26 6.36 -2.68 -7.14
CA ALA A 26 6.88 -1.90 -8.26
C ALA A 26 7.16 -2.78 -9.48
N LYS A 27 7.85 -3.90 -9.25
CA LYS A 27 8.17 -4.87 -10.30
C LYS A 27 6.94 -5.52 -10.95
N ARG A 28 5.83 -5.66 -10.22
CA ARG A 28 4.63 -6.35 -10.69
C ARG A 28 3.64 -5.39 -11.35
N LEU A 29 3.58 -4.16 -10.87
CA LEU A 29 2.77 -3.07 -11.42
C LEU A 29 3.47 -2.32 -12.57
N ASP A 30 4.71 -2.67 -12.90
CA ASP A 30 5.58 -1.94 -13.85
C ASP A 30 5.71 -0.44 -13.48
N GLU A 31 5.73 -0.17 -12.18
CA GLU A 31 5.65 1.16 -11.58
C GLU A 31 6.95 1.51 -10.83
N ARG A 32 7.18 2.80 -10.57
CA ARG A 32 8.34 3.23 -9.77
C ARG A 32 8.04 3.08 -8.28
N VAL A 33 9.03 2.62 -7.51
CA VAL A 33 8.94 2.54 -6.04
C VAL A 33 8.52 3.86 -5.41
N SER A 34 9.05 5.00 -5.90
CA SER A 34 8.66 6.33 -5.39
C SER A 34 7.20 6.71 -5.66
N VAL A 35 6.61 6.19 -6.74
CA VAL A 35 5.18 6.43 -7.07
C VAL A 35 4.33 5.60 -6.11
N LEU A 36 4.60 4.30 -6.00
CA LEU A 36 3.89 3.42 -5.06
C LEU A 36 4.08 3.84 -3.60
N LEU A 37 5.23 4.38 -3.22
CA LEU A 37 5.44 4.93 -1.90
C LEU A 37 4.53 6.14 -1.68
N ARG A 38 4.45 7.06 -2.64
CA ARG A 38 3.61 8.26 -2.56
C ARG A 38 2.13 7.90 -2.49
N GLU A 39 1.68 6.97 -3.35
CA GLU A 39 0.31 6.46 -3.34
C GLU A 39 0.01 5.69 -2.06
N GLY A 40 0.87 4.75 -1.70
CA GLY A 40 0.78 4.00 -0.45
C GLY A 40 0.70 4.93 0.75
N THR A 41 1.50 5.99 0.81
CA THR A 41 1.46 6.99 1.89
C THR A 41 0.12 7.74 1.89
N ALA A 42 -0.41 8.10 0.72
CA ALA A 42 -1.72 8.76 0.61
C ALA A 42 -2.89 7.87 1.02
N LEU A 43 -2.76 6.55 0.83
CA LEU A 43 -3.74 5.53 1.24
C LEU A 43 -3.51 5.02 2.67
N SER A 44 -2.36 5.36 3.26
CA SER A 44 -2.00 4.94 4.62
C SER A 44 -2.64 5.85 5.66
N ASP A 45 -2.44 5.52 6.94
CA ASP A 45 -2.77 6.38 8.07
C ASP A 45 -1.82 7.60 8.18
N ALA A 46 -0.89 7.76 7.22
CA ALA A 46 0.03 8.88 7.21
C ALA A 46 -0.74 10.19 7.01
N VAL A 47 -0.45 11.16 7.87
CA VAL A 47 -1.04 12.50 7.80
C VAL A 47 -0.32 13.28 6.69
N ILE A 48 -0.95 13.37 5.52
CA ILE A 48 -0.45 14.21 4.42
C ILE A 48 -1.22 15.54 4.44
N GLY A 49 -0.50 16.64 4.64
CA GLY A 49 -1.11 17.99 4.59
C GLY A 49 -2.15 18.26 5.69
N GLY A 50 -2.06 17.55 6.83
CA GLY A 50 -2.98 17.71 7.96
C GLY A 50 -4.22 16.81 7.91
N VAL A 51 -4.38 15.98 6.88
CA VAL A 51 -5.43 14.97 6.78
C VAL A 51 -4.79 13.59 6.89
N ALA A 52 -5.21 12.80 7.89
CA ALA A 52 -4.87 11.39 7.94
C ALA A 52 -5.48 10.71 6.70
N GLY A 53 -4.66 9.99 5.93
CA GLY A 53 -5.19 9.17 4.87
C GLY A 53 -6.15 8.10 5.42
N PRO A 54 -6.87 7.39 4.55
CA PRO A 54 -7.95 6.50 4.95
C PRO A 54 -7.48 5.25 5.72
N GLY A 55 -6.17 5.08 5.94
CA GLY A 55 -5.64 4.01 6.77
C GLY A 55 -5.76 2.63 6.15
N TRP A 56 -5.90 2.52 4.82
CA TRP A 56 -6.09 1.26 4.10
C TRP A 56 -4.80 0.45 3.95
N VAL A 57 -3.66 1.13 3.90
CA VAL A 57 -2.34 0.53 3.78
C VAL A 57 -1.50 0.94 4.99
N ARG A 58 -0.56 0.10 5.40
CA ARG A 58 0.49 0.46 6.36
C ARG A 58 1.84 0.28 5.69
N LEU A 59 2.61 1.35 5.63
CA LEU A 59 4.00 1.31 5.17
C LEU A 59 4.92 1.07 6.36
N ASP A 60 5.92 0.21 6.16
CA ASP A 60 6.94 -0.13 7.14
C ASP A 60 8.31 -0.07 6.47
N CYS A 61 9.29 0.53 7.13
CA CYS A 61 10.64 0.68 6.60
C CYS A 61 11.60 -0.09 7.50
N ASP A 62 12.22 -1.11 6.94
CA ASP A 62 13.24 -1.92 7.61
C ASP A 62 14.57 -1.15 7.74
N ASP A 63 15.44 -1.55 8.66
CA ASP A 63 16.77 -0.94 8.89
C ASP A 63 17.66 -0.90 7.64
N ALA A 64 17.43 -1.79 6.68
CA ALA A 64 18.11 -1.80 5.38
C ALA A 64 17.58 -0.75 4.38
N GLY A 65 16.64 0.11 4.77
CA GLY A 65 15.98 1.08 3.89
C GLY A 65 14.97 0.44 2.92
N ARG A 66 14.54 -0.80 3.22
CA ARG A 66 13.55 -1.51 2.41
C ARG A 66 12.17 -1.15 2.91
N TRP A 67 11.41 -0.50 2.04
CA TRP A 67 10.01 -0.22 2.29
C TRP A 67 9.16 -1.45 1.98
N SER A 68 8.24 -1.76 2.88
CA SER A 68 7.21 -2.77 2.74
C SER A 68 5.86 -2.15 3.02
N ALA A 69 4.82 -2.73 2.44
CA ALA A 69 3.44 -2.30 2.54
C ALA A 69 2.58 -3.48 2.98
N ARG A 70 1.69 -3.23 3.94
CA ARG A 70 0.73 -4.19 4.50
C ARG A 70 -0.68 -3.69 4.29
N LEU A 71 -1.60 -4.60 3.98
CA LEU A 71 -3.01 -4.26 3.87
C LEU A 71 -3.66 -4.26 5.25
N THR A 72 -4.23 -3.12 5.66
CA THR A 72 -4.92 -3.02 6.95
C THR A 72 -6.33 -3.62 6.86
N PRO A 73 -6.98 -3.90 8.01
CA PRO A 73 -8.37 -4.33 8.01
C PRO A 73 -9.31 -3.38 7.26
N ALA A 74 -9.07 -2.07 7.31
CA ALA A 74 -9.88 -1.08 6.61
C ALA A 74 -9.73 -1.17 5.08
N GLY A 75 -8.51 -1.38 4.58
CA GLY A 75 -8.28 -1.59 3.15
C GLY A 75 -8.89 -2.89 2.64
N ARG A 76 -8.87 -3.93 3.49
CA ARG A 76 -9.53 -5.21 3.22
C ARG A 76 -11.04 -5.04 3.12
N ALA A 77 -11.65 -4.32 4.06
CA ALA A 77 -13.08 -4.02 4.04
C ALA A 77 -13.50 -3.22 2.81
N VAL A 78 -12.70 -2.25 2.34
CA VAL A 78 -13.02 -1.50 1.11
C VAL A 78 -12.94 -2.37 -0.15
N LEU A 79 -12.00 -3.31 -0.22
CA LEU A 79 -11.97 -4.30 -1.31
C LEU A 79 -13.16 -5.25 -1.28
N GLU A 80 -13.66 -5.60 -0.09
CA GLU A 80 -14.81 -6.49 0.08
C GLU A 80 -16.14 -5.75 -0.19
N GLU A 81 -16.26 -4.49 0.25
CA GLU A 81 -17.44 -3.63 0.03
C GLU A 81 -17.52 -3.10 -1.41
N GLY A 82 -16.40 -3.08 -2.13
CA GLY A 82 -16.31 -2.64 -3.53
C GLY A 82 -16.32 -3.76 -4.58
N ALA A 83 -16.48 -5.03 -4.17
CA ALA A 83 -16.50 -6.20 -5.05
C ALA A 83 -17.90 -6.60 -5.53
#